data_AF-A0A7J7R3H5-F1
#
_entry.id   AF-A0A7J7R3H5-F1
#
_cell.length_a   1.000
_cell.length_b   1.000
_cell.length_c   1.000
_cell.angle_alpha   90.00
_cell.angle_beta   90.00
_cell.angle_gamma   90.00
#
_symmetry.space_group_name_H-M   'P 1'
#
loop_
_entity.id
_entity.type
_entity.pdbx_description
1 polymer ?
#
loop_
_entity_poly.entity_id
_entity_poly.type
_entity_poly.pdbx_seq_one_letter_code
_entity_poly.pdbx_strand_id
1 'polypeptide(L)'
;MPSASCVFPTFTLRKPSSETDIENWASKHFNKHTQGLFRRKVSIANMLAWSSESIKKPMIVTSDRHVKKEACEIFKLIQMYMGDRRAKADPLHVALEIATKGWSVQGLRDELYIQLCRQTTENFRLESLARGWELMAICLAFFPPTPKFHSYLEGYIYRHMDPVNDTKGVAISTYAKYCYHKLQKAALTGAKKGLKKPNVEEIRHAKNAVFSPSMFGSALPEIMSMQKERYPERQLPWVQTRLSEEVLALNGDQTEGIFRVPGDIDEVNALKLQVDQWKVPTGLEDPHVPASLLKLWYRELEEPLIPHEFYEQCIAQYESPEAAVAVVHSLPRINRLVLCYLIRFLQVFVQPANVAITKMDVSNLAMVMAPNCLRCRSDDPRVIFENTRKEMSFLRVLIQHLDTSFMEGVL
;
A
#
# COMPACT_ATOMS: atom_id res chain seq x y z
N MET A 1 -6.41 -8.30 -26.50
CA MET A 1 -7.50 -8.99 -25.76
C MET A 1 -7.34 -8.63 -24.29
N PRO A 2 -8.27 -7.91 -23.65
CA PRO A 2 -8.10 -7.48 -22.27
C PRO A 2 -8.31 -8.69 -21.34
N SER A 3 -7.29 -9.03 -20.55
CA SER A 3 -7.41 -10.08 -19.53
C SER A 3 -8.40 -9.63 -18.45
N ALA A 4 -9.31 -10.53 -18.08
CA ALA A 4 -10.37 -10.32 -17.11
C ALA A 4 -9.88 -9.60 -15.84
N SER A 5 -10.49 -8.45 -15.54
CA SER A 5 -10.36 -7.76 -14.26
C SER A 5 -10.79 -8.73 -13.15
N CYS A 6 -9.88 -9.07 -12.22
CA CYS A 6 -10.25 -9.79 -11.01
C CYS A 6 -11.10 -8.87 -10.13
N VAL A 7 -12.42 -9.01 -10.24
CA VAL A 7 -13.38 -8.40 -9.29
C VAL A 7 -13.35 -9.25 -8.03
N PHE A 8 -12.88 -8.67 -6.92
CA PHE A 8 -12.96 -9.30 -5.61
C PHE A 8 -14.41 -9.18 -5.11
N PRO A 9 -15.06 -10.27 -4.67
CA PRO A 9 -16.37 -10.17 -4.02
C PRO A 9 -16.25 -9.44 -2.67
N THR A 10 -17.37 -8.88 -2.21
CA THR A 10 -17.54 -8.06 -1.01
C THR A 10 -16.78 -8.61 0.20
N PHE A 11 -15.77 -7.85 0.66
CA PHE A 11 -14.92 -8.21 1.79
C PHE A 11 -15.62 -7.85 3.10
N THR A 12 -16.33 -8.82 3.68
CA THR A 12 -16.66 -8.75 5.12
C THR A 12 -15.44 -9.26 5.88
N LEU A 13 -14.98 -8.52 6.90
CA LEU A 13 -13.95 -8.98 7.86
C LEU A 13 -14.41 -10.33 8.46
N ARG A 14 -14.04 -11.44 7.82
CA ARG A 14 -14.37 -12.78 8.29
C ARG A 14 -13.47 -13.08 9.49
N LYS A 15 -14.02 -13.78 10.47
CA LYS A 15 -13.23 -14.35 11.57
C LYS A 15 -12.08 -15.19 10.98
N PRO A 16 -10.88 -15.14 11.57
CA PRO A 16 -9.70 -15.83 11.03
C PRO A 16 -9.94 -17.33 10.93
N SER A 17 -9.34 -17.95 9.90
CA SER A 17 -9.42 -19.40 9.67
C SER A 17 -8.73 -20.18 10.79
N SER A 18 -9.43 -21.16 11.38
CA SER A 18 -8.88 -22.05 12.41
C SER A 18 -7.72 -22.89 11.86
N GLU A 19 -6.93 -23.52 12.74
CA GLU A 19 -5.87 -24.47 12.34
C GLU A 19 -6.45 -25.61 11.49
N THR A 20 -7.63 -26.10 11.89
CA THR A 20 -8.41 -27.09 11.15
C THR A 20 -8.81 -26.58 9.76
N ASP A 21 -9.17 -25.31 9.60
CA ASP A 21 -9.52 -24.73 8.29
C ASP A 21 -8.30 -24.64 7.35
N ILE A 22 -7.12 -24.36 7.90
CA ILE A 22 -5.87 -24.34 7.16
C ILE A 22 -5.48 -25.73 6.68
N GLU A 23 -5.56 -26.74 7.55
CA GLU A 23 -5.29 -28.12 7.18
C GLU A 23 -6.33 -28.64 6.17
N ASN A 24 -7.59 -28.27 6.34
CA ASN A 24 -8.67 -28.58 5.40
C ASN A 24 -8.43 -27.93 4.03
N TRP A 25 -7.96 -26.69 3.98
CA TRP A 25 -7.61 -26.05 2.72
C TRP A 25 -6.40 -26.75 2.07
N ALA A 26 -5.33 -27.00 2.83
CA ALA A 26 -4.13 -27.67 2.35
C ALA A 26 -4.42 -29.09 1.82
N SER A 27 -5.22 -29.88 2.53
CA SER A 27 -5.58 -31.25 2.14
C SER A 27 -6.29 -31.34 0.78
N LYS A 28 -7.04 -30.30 0.40
CA LYS A 28 -7.79 -30.21 -0.86
C LYS A 28 -6.94 -29.67 -2.02
N HIS A 29 -5.94 -28.85 -1.74
CA HIS A 29 -5.21 -28.09 -2.77
C HIS A 29 -3.75 -28.56 -2.96
N PHE A 30 -3.18 -29.35 -2.04
CA PHE A 30 -1.76 -29.74 -2.11
C PHE A 30 -1.48 -30.98 -2.93
N ASN A 31 -0.32 -30.97 -3.60
CA ASN A 31 0.26 -32.17 -4.17
C ASN A 31 0.67 -33.15 -3.05
N LYS A 32 0.40 -34.45 -3.23
CA LYS A 32 0.82 -35.48 -2.27
C LYS A 32 2.32 -35.73 -2.35
N HIS A 33 3.14 -35.29 -1.41
CA HIS A 33 4.58 -35.55 -1.41
C HIS A 33 4.94 -36.92 -0.83
N THR A 34 6.04 -37.51 -1.33
CA THR A 34 6.63 -38.74 -0.80
C THR A 34 8.11 -38.55 -0.53
N GLN A 35 8.63 -39.19 0.52
CA GLN A 35 10.03 -39.08 0.95
C GLN A 35 10.67 -40.45 1.16
N GLY A 36 11.99 -40.51 0.98
CA GLY A 36 12.83 -41.69 1.20
C GLY A 36 12.73 -42.75 0.09
N LEU A 37 13.59 -43.77 0.18
CA LEU A 37 13.68 -44.89 -0.78
C LEU A 37 12.36 -45.67 -0.89
N PHE A 38 11.57 -45.69 0.18
CA PHE A 38 10.27 -46.37 0.25
C PHE A 38 9.06 -45.49 -0.12
N ARG A 39 9.27 -44.25 -0.59
CA ARG A 39 8.23 -43.31 -1.02
C ARG A 39 7.06 -43.17 -0.01
N ARG A 40 7.37 -43.09 1.29
CA ARG A 40 6.36 -42.90 2.34
C ARG A 40 5.67 -41.55 2.16
N LYS A 41 4.35 -41.47 2.40
CA LYS A 41 3.58 -40.23 2.31
C LYS A 41 4.04 -39.26 3.40
N VAL A 42 4.25 -38.00 3.03
CA VAL A 42 4.55 -36.91 3.98
C VAL A 42 3.24 -36.36 4.54
N SER A 43 3.16 -36.12 5.86
CA SER A 43 2.00 -35.49 6.50
C SER A 43 1.85 -34.03 6.07
N ILE A 44 0.65 -33.45 6.20
CA ILE A 44 0.40 -32.04 5.86
C ILE A 44 1.24 -31.11 6.73
N ALA A 45 1.31 -31.37 8.04
CA ALA A 45 2.19 -30.65 8.97
C ALA A 45 3.64 -30.63 8.47
N ASN A 46 4.21 -31.80 8.13
CA ASN A 46 5.60 -31.87 7.63
C ASN A 46 5.76 -31.23 6.24
N MET A 47 4.71 -31.16 5.42
CA MET A 47 4.75 -30.44 4.14
C MET A 47 4.72 -28.92 4.34
N LEU A 48 4.18 -28.45 5.46
CA LEU A 48 4.09 -27.04 5.85
C LEU A 48 5.22 -26.59 6.78
N ALA A 49 6.08 -27.50 7.25
CA ALA A 49 7.25 -27.14 8.05
C ALA A 49 8.47 -26.80 7.18
N TRP A 50 9.35 -25.97 7.73
CA TRP A 50 10.61 -25.57 7.12
C TRP A 50 11.42 -26.79 6.65
N SER A 51 12.06 -26.66 5.49
CA SER A 51 12.98 -27.68 4.99
C SER A 51 14.20 -27.07 4.31
N SER A 52 15.35 -27.68 4.56
CA SER A 52 16.57 -27.43 3.80
C SER A 52 16.58 -28.13 2.44
N GLU A 53 15.73 -29.12 2.21
CA GLU A 53 15.68 -29.85 0.93
C GLU A 53 14.88 -29.08 -0.11
N SER A 54 15.36 -29.05 -1.36
CA SER A 54 14.59 -28.46 -2.46
C SER A 54 13.35 -29.30 -2.80
N ILE A 55 12.25 -28.63 -3.10
CA ILE A 55 11.05 -29.29 -3.62
C ILE A 55 11.30 -29.86 -5.02
N LYS A 56 10.71 -31.03 -5.28
CA LYS A 56 10.79 -31.72 -6.59
C LYS A 56 9.57 -31.46 -7.48
N LYS A 57 8.52 -30.90 -6.91
CA LYS A 57 7.25 -30.54 -7.55
C LYS A 57 6.58 -29.41 -6.76
N PRO A 58 5.65 -28.66 -7.37
CA PRO A 58 4.92 -27.61 -6.68
C PRO A 58 4.20 -28.13 -5.44
N MET A 59 4.01 -27.26 -4.44
CA MET A 59 3.19 -27.53 -3.27
C MET A 59 1.70 -27.57 -3.65
N ILE A 60 1.23 -26.65 -4.49
CA ILE A 60 -0.16 -26.57 -4.95
C ILE A 60 -0.36 -27.42 -6.21
N VAL A 61 -1.48 -28.14 -6.28
CA VAL A 61 -1.87 -28.89 -7.48
C VAL A 61 -2.11 -27.93 -8.64
N THR A 62 -1.39 -28.15 -9.74
CA THR A 62 -1.58 -27.39 -10.98
C THR A 62 -1.41 -28.31 -12.18
N SER A 63 -2.17 -28.04 -13.25
CA SER A 63 -2.00 -28.69 -14.55
C SER A 63 -0.99 -27.96 -15.44
N ASP A 64 -0.68 -26.69 -15.14
CA ASP A 64 0.18 -25.83 -15.94
C ASP A 64 1.66 -26.27 -15.84
N ARG A 65 2.25 -26.64 -16.99
CA ARG A 65 3.63 -27.12 -17.08
C ARG A 65 4.65 -26.01 -16.80
N HIS A 66 4.36 -24.76 -17.16
CA HIS A 66 5.23 -23.63 -16.90
C HIS A 66 5.26 -23.33 -15.40
N VAL A 67 4.09 -23.24 -14.76
CA VAL A 67 3.97 -23.06 -13.31
C VAL A 67 4.68 -24.19 -12.55
N LYS A 68 4.58 -25.45 -13.03
CA LYS A 68 5.31 -26.58 -12.43
C LYS A 68 6.82 -26.37 -12.37
N LYS A 69 7.40 -25.91 -13.48
CA LYS A 69 8.85 -25.66 -13.58
C LYS A 69 9.25 -24.48 -12.71
N GLU A 70 8.54 -23.37 -12.83
CA GLU A 70 8.86 -22.13 -12.13
C GLU A 70 8.65 -22.21 -10.62
N ALA A 71 7.67 -23.01 -10.14
CA ALA A 71 7.45 -23.23 -8.71
C ALA A 71 8.68 -23.83 -8.01
N CYS A 72 9.30 -24.83 -8.64
CA CYS A 72 10.51 -25.44 -8.11
C CYS A 72 11.69 -24.47 -8.14
N GLU A 73 11.76 -23.60 -9.16
CA GLU A 73 12.83 -22.59 -9.26
C GLU A 73 12.67 -21.47 -8.23
N ILE A 74 11.44 -20.97 -8.03
CA ILE A 74 11.11 -20.02 -6.97
C ILE A 74 11.53 -20.57 -5.61
N PHE A 75 11.28 -21.85 -5.32
CA PHE A 75 11.70 -22.42 -4.05
C PHE A 75 13.23 -22.34 -3.84
N LYS A 76 14.02 -22.54 -4.91
CA LYS A 76 15.49 -22.40 -4.81
C LYS A 76 15.87 -20.95 -4.54
N LEU A 77 15.21 -20.00 -5.18
CA LEU A 77 15.44 -18.56 -4.96
C LEU A 77 15.07 -18.16 -3.53
N ILE A 78 13.95 -18.67 -2.98
CA ILE A 78 13.58 -18.48 -1.58
C ILE A 78 14.69 -19.01 -0.67
N GLN A 79 15.17 -20.23 -0.89
CA GLN A 79 16.27 -20.80 -0.11
C GLN A 79 17.56 -19.96 -0.25
N MET A 80 17.85 -19.43 -1.43
CA MET A 80 19.00 -18.53 -1.66
C MET A 80 18.88 -17.24 -0.87
N TYR A 81 17.71 -16.60 -0.92
CA TYR A 81 17.45 -15.36 -0.19
C TYR A 81 17.55 -15.58 1.33
N MET A 82 16.91 -16.63 1.82
CA MET A 82 16.90 -17.03 3.23
C MET A 82 18.26 -17.52 3.75
N GLY A 83 19.27 -17.68 2.88
CA GLY A 83 20.59 -18.16 3.26
C GLY A 83 20.66 -19.68 3.47
N ASP A 84 19.58 -20.41 3.21
CA ASP A 84 19.54 -21.88 3.26
C ASP A 84 20.20 -22.55 2.06
N ARG A 85 20.49 -21.77 1.01
CA ARG A 85 21.22 -22.20 -0.18
C ARG A 85 22.26 -21.16 -0.57
N ARG A 86 23.45 -21.60 -0.98
CA ARG A 86 24.49 -20.70 -1.49
C ARG A 86 24.00 -19.95 -2.74
N ALA A 87 24.03 -18.63 -2.69
CA ALA A 87 23.77 -17.74 -3.81
C ALA A 87 25.09 -17.14 -4.33
N LYS A 88 25.16 -16.87 -5.64
CA LYS A 88 26.24 -16.04 -6.22
C LYS A 88 25.84 -14.56 -6.34
N ALA A 89 24.54 -14.30 -6.41
CA ALA A 89 23.97 -12.97 -6.55
C ALA A 89 23.73 -12.31 -5.18
N ASP A 90 23.72 -10.99 -5.17
CA ASP A 90 23.33 -10.18 -4.01
C ASP A 90 21.88 -10.50 -3.58
N PRO A 91 21.57 -10.56 -2.27
CA PRO A 91 20.22 -10.86 -1.79
C PRO A 91 19.10 -9.97 -2.36
N LEU A 92 19.36 -8.68 -2.62
CA LEU A 92 18.38 -7.78 -3.26
C LEU A 92 18.06 -8.21 -4.69
N HIS A 93 19.05 -8.70 -5.44
CA HIS A 93 18.82 -9.21 -6.79
C HIS A 93 18.05 -10.53 -6.78
N VAL A 94 18.29 -11.39 -5.79
CA VAL A 94 17.49 -12.61 -5.60
C VAL A 94 16.04 -12.26 -5.28
N ALA A 95 15.80 -11.32 -4.37
CA ALA A 95 14.45 -10.83 -4.07
C ALA A 95 13.78 -10.18 -5.28
N LEU A 96 14.53 -9.39 -6.06
CA LEU A 96 14.05 -8.80 -7.31
C LEU A 96 13.60 -9.87 -8.30
N GLU A 97 14.36 -10.95 -8.46
CA GLU A 97 13.99 -12.05 -9.34
C GLU A 97 12.69 -12.73 -8.87
N ILE A 98 12.58 -13.02 -7.57
CA ILE A 98 11.37 -13.62 -6.97
C ILE A 98 10.16 -12.71 -7.20
N ALA A 99 10.27 -11.42 -6.88
CA ALA A 99 9.21 -10.44 -7.05
C ALA A 99 8.82 -10.30 -8.54
N THR A 100 9.80 -10.29 -9.45
CA THR A 100 9.56 -10.21 -10.89
C THR A 100 8.79 -11.44 -11.39
N LYS A 101 9.13 -12.65 -10.91
CA LYS A 101 8.43 -13.89 -11.28
C LYS A 101 6.97 -13.87 -10.80
N GLY A 102 6.73 -13.52 -9.53
CA GLY A 102 5.37 -13.42 -8.97
C GLY A 102 4.53 -12.29 -9.59
N TRP A 103 5.17 -11.19 -9.97
CA TRP A 103 4.54 -10.11 -10.73
C TRP A 103 4.13 -10.58 -12.13
N SER A 104 5.05 -11.21 -12.88
CA SER A 104 4.84 -11.62 -14.28
C SER A 104 3.88 -12.81 -14.44
N VAL A 105 3.92 -13.76 -13.52
CA VAL A 105 3.17 -15.03 -13.64
C VAL A 105 2.20 -15.16 -12.47
N GLN A 106 0.95 -14.73 -12.67
CA GLN A 106 -0.06 -14.70 -11.61
C GLN A 106 -0.30 -16.08 -10.97
N GLY A 107 -0.21 -17.16 -11.75
CA GLY A 107 -0.35 -18.54 -11.28
C GLY A 107 0.72 -19.00 -10.29
N LEU A 108 1.83 -18.25 -10.13
CA LEU A 108 2.88 -18.55 -9.14
C LEU A 108 2.68 -17.87 -7.80
N ARG A 109 1.74 -16.92 -7.67
CA ARG A 109 1.63 -16.09 -6.45
C ARG A 109 1.26 -16.91 -5.23
N ASP A 110 0.22 -17.74 -5.33
CA ASP A 110 -0.23 -18.59 -4.23
C ASP A 110 0.85 -19.64 -3.88
N GLU A 111 1.52 -20.17 -4.90
CA GLU A 111 2.63 -21.12 -4.75
C GLU A 111 3.82 -20.48 -4.02
N LEU A 112 4.19 -19.25 -4.38
CA LEU A 112 5.23 -18.48 -3.70
C LEU A 112 4.85 -18.24 -2.23
N TYR A 113 3.64 -17.76 -1.96
CA TYR A 113 3.22 -17.47 -0.59
C TYR A 113 3.15 -18.73 0.27
N ILE A 114 2.66 -19.86 -0.26
CA ILE A 114 2.64 -21.09 0.54
C ILE A 114 4.04 -21.65 0.81
N GLN A 115 4.96 -21.51 -0.15
CA GLN A 115 6.36 -21.87 0.07
C GLN A 115 7.02 -20.98 1.13
N LEU A 116 6.67 -19.69 1.19
CA LEU A 116 7.11 -18.79 2.26
C LEU A 116 6.51 -19.18 3.61
N CYS A 117 5.19 -19.40 3.69
CA CYS A 117 4.55 -19.91 4.91
C CYS A 117 5.22 -21.21 5.39
N ARG A 118 5.58 -22.09 4.46
CA ARG A 118 6.33 -23.31 4.77
C ARG A 118 7.67 -22.99 5.41
N GLN A 119 8.47 -22.14 4.76
CA GLN A 119 9.82 -21.83 5.20
C GLN A 119 9.87 -20.98 6.47
N THR A 120 8.77 -20.36 6.89
CA THR A 120 8.66 -19.63 8.17
C THR A 120 8.04 -20.47 9.29
N THR A 121 7.43 -21.62 9.00
CA THR A 121 6.82 -22.50 9.99
C THR A 121 7.84 -23.49 10.54
N GLU A 122 7.94 -23.59 11.87
CA GLU A 122 8.90 -24.48 12.57
C GLU A 122 10.36 -24.29 12.13
N ASN A 123 10.72 -23.08 11.67
CA ASN A 123 12.08 -22.77 11.24
C ASN A 123 12.95 -22.40 12.46
N PHE A 124 13.83 -23.32 12.85
CA PHE A 124 14.75 -23.12 13.97
C PHE A 124 15.98 -22.24 13.62
N ARG A 125 16.16 -21.87 12.35
CA ARG A 125 17.27 -21.01 11.90
C ARG A 125 16.82 -19.55 11.91
N LEU A 126 17.16 -18.84 12.98
CA LEU A 126 16.69 -17.47 13.24
C LEU A 126 16.91 -16.50 12.08
N GLU A 127 18.11 -16.48 11.47
CA GLU A 127 18.39 -15.62 10.31
C GLU A 127 17.54 -15.99 9.08
N SER A 128 17.38 -17.30 8.82
CA SER A 128 16.54 -17.80 7.72
C SER A 128 15.09 -17.42 7.97
N LEU A 129 14.58 -17.63 9.19
CA LEU A 129 13.22 -17.27 9.60
C LEU A 129 12.94 -15.78 9.41
N ALA A 130 13.83 -14.91 9.89
CA ALA A 130 13.70 -13.46 9.70
C ALA A 130 13.64 -13.08 8.22
N ARG A 131 14.52 -13.65 7.39
CA ARG A 131 14.54 -13.42 5.93
C ARG A 131 13.31 -13.99 5.22
N GLY A 132 12.72 -15.07 5.71
CA GLY A 132 11.47 -15.62 5.18
C GLY A 132 10.31 -14.65 5.35
N TRP A 133 10.17 -14.08 6.56
CA TRP A 133 9.17 -13.04 6.86
C TRP A 133 9.43 -11.73 6.11
N GLU A 134 10.69 -11.29 6.04
CA GLU A 134 11.12 -10.15 5.24
C GLU A 134 10.73 -10.33 3.76
N LEU A 135 10.99 -11.51 3.19
CA LEU A 135 10.64 -11.80 1.79
C LEU A 135 9.12 -11.80 1.56
N MET A 136 8.34 -12.30 2.52
CA MET A 136 6.87 -12.23 2.45
C MET A 136 6.38 -10.78 2.43
N ALA A 137 6.94 -9.92 3.28
CA ALA A 137 6.64 -8.49 3.31
C ALA A 137 7.00 -7.80 1.98
N ILE A 138 8.17 -8.14 1.41
CA ILE A 138 8.61 -7.64 0.09
C ILE A 138 7.60 -8.05 -0.98
N CYS A 139 7.25 -9.33 -1.09
CA CYS A 139 6.32 -9.82 -2.12
C CYS A 139 4.94 -9.15 -2.03
N LEU A 140 4.40 -8.95 -0.81
CA LEU A 140 3.11 -8.28 -0.60
C LEU A 140 3.12 -6.80 -1.01
N ALA A 141 4.28 -6.15 -1.10
CA ALA A 141 4.38 -4.79 -1.62
C ALA A 141 4.06 -4.72 -3.13
N PHE A 142 4.30 -5.81 -3.87
CA PHE A 142 4.15 -5.86 -5.33
C PHE A 142 2.90 -6.59 -5.80
N PHE A 143 2.44 -7.65 -5.11
CA PHE A 143 1.26 -8.38 -5.56
C PHE A 143 0.54 -9.09 -4.42
N PRO A 144 -0.79 -9.07 -4.35
CA PRO A 144 -1.54 -9.92 -3.42
C PRO A 144 -1.56 -11.39 -3.90
N PRO A 145 -1.90 -12.34 -3.01
CA PRO A 145 -2.33 -13.67 -3.42
C PRO A 145 -3.62 -13.60 -4.24
N THR A 146 -4.06 -14.73 -4.80
CA THR A 146 -5.38 -14.81 -5.43
C THR A 146 -6.49 -14.72 -4.36
N PRO A 147 -7.72 -14.30 -4.74
CA PRO A 147 -8.86 -14.30 -3.81
C PRO A 147 -9.12 -15.66 -3.13
N LYS A 148 -8.80 -16.76 -3.83
CA LYS A 148 -9.00 -18.13 -3.31
C LYS A 148 -8.02 -18.49 -2.19
N PHE A 149 -6.83 -17.91 -2.21
CA PHE A 149 -5.78 -18.15 -1.21
C PHE A 149 -5.72 -17.07 -0.13
N HIS A 150 -6.37 -15.92 -0.35
CA HIS A 150 -6.35 -14.77 0.54
C HIS A 150 -6.63 -15.14 2.00
N SER A 151 -7.76 -15.81 2.28
CA SER A 151 -8.13 -16.16 3.65
C SER A 151 -7.15 -17.13 4.32
N TYR A 152 -6.50 -18.00 3.55
CA TYR A 152 -5.47 -18.89 4.08
C TYR A 152 -4.25 -18.07 4.54
N LEU A 153 -3.74 -17.20 3.66
CA LEU A 153 -2.58 -16.36 3.96
C LEU A 153 -2.87 -15.39 5.10
N GLU A 154 -4.06 -14.79 5.10
CA GLU A 154 -4.54 -13.91 6.16
C GLU A 154 -4.56 -14.62 7.51
N GLY A 155 -5.16 -15.82 7.60
CA GLY A 155 -5.20 -16.61 8.83
C GLY A 155 -3.81 -17.04 9.30
N TYR A 156 -2.90 -17.37 8.38
CA TYR A 156 -1.51 -17.66 8.70
C TYR A 156 -0.79 -16.46 9.31
N ILE A 157 -0.87 -15.29 8.66
CA ILE A 157 -0.23 -14.05 9.12
C ILE A 157 -0.81 -13.62 10.46
N TYR A 158 -2.14 -13.62 10.60
CA TYR A 158 -2.82 -13.17 11.81
C TYR A 158 -2.35 -13.90 13.08
N ARG A 159 -2.17 -15.23 12.99
CA ARG A 159 -1.68 -16.02 14.14
C ARG A 159 -0.28 -15.64 14.59
N HIS A 160 0.53 -15.09 13.70
CA HIS A 160 1.89 -14.68 13.99
C HIS A 160 2.00 -13.21 14.41
N MET A 161 0.90 -12.45 14.48
CA MET A 161 0.90 -11.05 14.92
C MET A 161 1.05 -10.88 16.44
N ASP A 162 0.81 -11.94 17.21
CA ASP A 162 0.99 -11.92 18.66
C ASP A 162 2.50 -11.96 19.01
N PRO A 163 3.03 -11.03 19.82
CA PRO A 163 4.42 -11.04 20.27
C PRO A 163 4.89 -12.33 20.95
N VAL A 164 3.97 -13.21 21.41
CA VAL A 164 4.33 -14.54 21.91
C VAL A 164 5.04 -15.41 20.85
N ASN A 165 4.84 -15.10 19.56
CA ASN A 165 5.52 -15.78 18.46
C ASN A 165 6.94 -15.25 18.24
N ASP A 166 7.31 -14.12 18.86
CA ASP A 166 8.66 -13.58 18.71
C ASP A 166 9.69 -14.51 19.33
N THR A 167 10.82 -14.65 18.65
CA THR A 167 11.95 -15.47 19.13
C THR A 167 13.15 -14.57 19.43
N LYS A 168 14.17 -15.11 20.11
CA LYS A 168 15.39 -14.35 20.39
C LYS A 168 16.04 -13.88 19.08
N GLY A 169 15.89 -12.60 18.76
CA GLY A 169 16.47 -11.96 17.58
C GLY A 169 15.57 -11.89 16.35
N VAL A 170 14.30 -12.33 16.41
CA VAL A 170 13.35 -12.19 15.28
C VAL A 170 12.01 -11.65 15.78
N ALA A 171 11.68 -10.43 15.36
CA ALA A 171 10.40 -9.77 15.61
C ALA A 171 9.34 -10.23 14.60
N ILE A 172 8.93 -11.50 14.69
CA ILE A 172 7.93 -12.13 13.82
C ILE A 172 6.63 -11.32 13.82
N SER A 173 6.19 -10.89 15.00
CA SER A 173 4.97 -10.11 15.20
C SER A 173 4.98 -8.79 14.43
N THR A 174 6.13 -8.13 14.33
CA THR A 174 6.29 -6.90 13.54
C THR A 174 6.16 -7.16 12.04
N TYR A 175 6.85 -8.17 11.51
CA TYR A 175 6.71 -8.56 10.11
C TYR A 175 5.26 -8.98 9.79
N ALA A 176 4.64 -9.76 10.66
CA ALA A 176 3.28 -10.26 10.48
C ALA A 176 2.26 -9.12 10.47
N LYS A 177 2.35 -8.16 11.41
CA LYS A 177 1.48 -6.97 11.41
C LYS A 177 1.61 -6.16 10.13
N TYR A 178 2.84 -5.93 9.67
CA TYR A 178 3.10 -5.24 8.41
C TYR A 178 2.51 -6.00 7.21
N CYS A 179 2.74 -7.31 7.12
CA CYS A 179 2.17 -8.16 6.08
C CYS A 179 0.63 -8.14 6.10
N TYR A 180 0.01 -8.17 7.29
CA TYR A 180 -1.43 -8.12 7.46
C TYR A 180 -2.00 -6.81 6.90
N HIS A 181 -1.43 -5.67 7.27
CA HIS A 181 -1.85 -4.35 6.75
C HIS A 181 -1.74 -4.26 5.23
N LYS A 182 -0.63 -4.76 4.65
CA LYS A 182 -0.46 -4.80 3.18
C LYS A 182 -1.50 -5.70 2.51
N LEU A 183 -1.78 -6.86 3.09
CA LEU A 183 -2.75 -7.81 2.56
C LEU A 183 -4.17 -7.23 2.56
N GLN A 184 -4.59 -6.57 3.65
CA GLN A 184 -5.88 -5.88 3.73
C GLN A 184 -5.99 -4.76 2.69
N LYS A 185 -4.96 -3.90 2.59
CA LYS A 185 -4.94 -2.79 1.63
C LYS A 185 -5.06 -3.29 0.19
N ALA A 186 -4.37 -4.39 -0.15
CA ALA A 186 -4.42 -4.97 -1.49
C ALA A 186 -5.79 -5.58 -1.83
N ALA A 187 -6.57 -6.05 -0.85
CA ALA A 187 -7.95 -6.51 -1.06
C ALA A 187 -8.89 -5.35 -1.43
N LEU A 188 -8.71 -4.18 -0.78
CA LEU A 188 -9.52 -2.99 -1.04
C LEU A 188 -9.20 -2.31 -2.38
N THR A 189 -7.92 -2.25 -2.77
CA THR A 189 -7.50 -1.57 -4.00
C THR A 189 -7.54 -2.47 -5.24
N GLY A 190 -7.79 -3.78 -5.07
CA GLY A 190 -7.59 -4.79 -6.10
C GLY A 190 -6.12 -4.96 -6.51
N ALA A 191 -5.86 -5.90 -7.42
CA ALA A 191 -4.53 -6.03 -8.02
C ALA A 191 -4.23 -4.74 -8.80
N LYS A 192 -3.28 -3.93 -8.30
CA LYS A 192 -2.90 -2.64 -8.89
C LYS A 192 -2.72 -2.78 -10.41
N LYS A 193 -3.69 -2.29 -11.19
CA LYS A 193 -3.56 -2.15 -12.65
C LYS A 193 -2.38 -1.22 -12.90
N GLY A 194 -1.40 -1.67 -13.68
CA GLY A 194 -0.27 -0.83 -14.10
C GLY A 194 0.93 -0.79 -13.14
N LEU A 195 1.11 -1.77 -12.25
CA LEU A 195 2.39 -1.89 -11.52
C LEU A 195 3.54 -2.02 -12.52
N LYS A 196 4.47 -1.08 -12.47
CA LYS A 196 5.76 -1.19 -13.15
C LYS A 196 6.43 -2.50 -12.73
N LYS A 197 7.17 -3.10 -13.66
CA LYS A 197 8.01 -4.26 -13.35
C LYS A 197 8.91 -3.89 -12.15
N PRO A 198 9.00 -4.74 -11.11
CA PRO A 198 9.85 -4.47 -9.95
C PRO A 198 11.27 -4.07 -10.34
N ASN A 199 11.88 -3.16 -9.60
CA ASN A 199 13.29 -2.80 -9.72
C ASN A 199 14.03 -2.87 -8.36
N VAL A 200 15.37 -2.79 -8.40
CA VAL A 200 16.22 -2.99 -7.20
C VAL A 200 15.91 -1.97 -6.09
N GLU A 201 15.63 -0.72 -6.44
CA GLU A 201 15.34 0.33 -5.45
C GLU A 201 13.98 0.11 -4.78
N GLU A 202 12.96 -0.33 -5.53
CA GLU A 202 11.67 -0.71 -4.94
C GLU A 202 11.81 -1.93 -4.00
N ILE A 203 12.66 -2.89 -4.35
CA ILE A 203 12.93 -4.06 -3.49
C ILE A 203 13.62 -3.63 -2.20
N ARG A 204 14.61 -2.74 -2.30
CA ARG A 204 15.28 -2.18 -1.12
C ARG A 204 14.31 -1.40 -0.24
N HIS A 205 13.43 -0.61 -0.85
CA HIS A 205 12.38 0.12 -0.13
C HIS A 205 11.42 -0.83 0.58
N ALA A 206 10.87 -1.81 -0.13
CA ALA A 206 9.94 -2.79 0.42
C ALA A 206 10.56 -3.59 1.57
N LYS A 207 11.86 -3.91 1.48
CA LYS A 207 12.63 -4.55 2.55
C LYS A 207 12.69 -3.67 3.80
N ASN A 208 13.05 -2.41 3.65
CA ASN A 208 13.24 -1.50 4.80
C ASN A 208 11.90 -1.10 5.44
N ALA A 209 10.82 -1.04 4.66
CA ALA A 209 9.52 -0.52 5.09
C ALA A 209 8.88 -1.28 6.27
N VAL A 210 9.32 -2.49 6.60
CA VAL A 210 8.85 -3.22 7.80
C VAL A 210 9.26 -2.49 9.08
N PHE A 211 10.47 -1.94 9.11
CA PHE A 211 11.05 -1.28 10.30
C PHE A 211 11.30 0.21 10.09
N SER A 212 11.13 0.69 8.86
CA SER A 212 11.18 2.11 8.50
C SER A 212 9.75 2.56 8.22
N PRO A 213 9.08 3.19 9.20
CA PRO A 213 7.73 3.68 8.98
C PRO A 213 7.75 4.73 7.84
N SER A 214 6.73 4.67 6.97
CA SER A 214 6.66 5.40 5.70
C SER A 214 5.80 6.64 5.87
N MET A 215 6.17 7.73 5.20
CA MET A 215 5.30 8.91 5.11
C MET A 215 4.07 8.68 4.24
N PHE A 216 4.02 7.57 3.50
CA PHE A 216 2.91 7.18 2.65
C PHE A 216 2.19 5.96 3.24
N GLY A 217 0.88 6.05 3.38
CA GLY A 217 0.10 4.92 3.89
C GLY A 217 -0.02 4.80 5.40
N SER A 218 0.62 5.70 6.16
CA SER A 218 0.49 5.80 7.62
C SER A 218 -0.60 6.78 8.03
N ALA A 219 -1.06 6.66 9.28
CA ALA A 219 -1.95 7.64 9.90
C ALA A 219 -1.23 8.97 10.15
N LEU A 220 -1.97 10.09 10.09
CA LEU A 220 -1.40 11.42 10.33
C LEU A 220 -0.65 11.53 11.68
N PRO A 221 -1.15 11.01 12.82
CA PRO A 221 -0.41 11.05 14.08
C PRO A 221 0.93 10.34 14.03
N GLU A 222 1.03 9.22 13.31
CA GLU A 222 2.29 8.48 13.13
C GLU A 222 3.27 9.28 12.28
N ILE A 223 2.81 9.88 11.18
CA ILE A 223 3.63 10.77 10.34
C ILE A 223 4.19 11.92 11.16
N MET A 224 3.35 12.53 12.00
CA MET A 224 3.78 13.60 12.90
C MET A 224 4.74 13.10 13.99
N SER A 225 4.57 11.87 14.48
CA SER A 225 5.49 11.28 15.45
C SER A 225 6.87 11.03 14.83
N MET A 226 6.91 10.45 13.63
CA MET A 226 8.15 10.21 12.89
C MET A 226 8.91 11.51 12.60
N GLN A 227 8.19 12.55 12.16
CA GLN A 227 8.86 13.79 11.77
C GLN A 227 9.49 14.55 12.94
N LYS A 228 9.04 14.30 14.19
CA LYS A 228 9.56 15.02 15.37
C LYS A 228 11.07 14.87 15.55
N GLU A 229 11.66 13.77 15.10
CA GLU A 229 13.12 13.57 15.17
C GLU A 229 13.88 14.58 14.31
N ARG A 230 13.31 15.03 13.20
CA ARG A 230 13.96 15.94 12.23
C ARG A 230 13.39 17.36 12.25
N TYR A 231 12.10 17.48 12.49
CA TYR A 231 11.31 18.70 12.42
C TYR A 231 10.36 18.82 13.64
N PRO A 232 10.89 18.90 14.87
CA PRO A 232 10.10 18.89 16.10
C PRO A 232 9.06 20.02 16.18
N GLU A 233 9.37 21.18 15.60
CA GLU A 233 8.52 22.37 15.64
C GLU A 233 7.42 22.40 14.56
N ARG A 234 7.49 21.52 13.55
CA ARG A 234 6.51 21.53 12.45
C ARG A 234 5.18 20.96 12.92
N GLN A 235 4.11 21.74 12.76
CA GLN A 235 2.74 21.35 13.11
C GLN A 235 1.98 20.66 11.97
N LEU A 236 2.49 20.77 10.73
CA LEU A 236 1.99 20.09 9.55
C LEU A 236 2.95 18.99 9.12
N PRO A 237 2.46 17.93 8.45
CA PRO A 237 3.29 16.90 7.85
C PRO A 237 4.30 17.50 6.87
N TRP A 238 5.59 17.22 7.08
CA TRP A 238 6.67 17.72 6.22
C TRP A 238 6.44 17.37 4.74
N VAL A 239 5.99 16.15 4.45
CA VAL A 239 5.64 15.68 3.11
C VAL A 239 4.58 16.55 2.42
N GLN A 240 3.55 16.98 3.16
CA GLN A 240 2.50 17.85 2.63
C GLN A 240 3.09 19.20 2.23
N THR A 241 3.77 19.87 3.17
CA THR A 241 4.34 21.20 2.95
C THR A 241 5.40 21.18 1.85
N ARG A 242 6.30 20.17 1.85
CA ARG A 242 7.37 20.09 0.86
C ARG A 242 6.84 19.89 -0.54
N LEU A 243 5.86 19.00 -0.73
CA LEU A 243 5.28 18.78 -2.06
C LEU A 243 4.49 20.01 -2.55
N SER A 244 3.79 20.72 -1.67
CA SER A 244 3.15 21.99 -2.01
C SER A 244 4.15 23.07 -2.40
N GLU A 245 5.26 23.19 -1.65
CA GLU A 245 6.38 24.09 -1.97
C GLU A 245 6.99 23.77 -3.35
N GLU A 246 7.21 22.49 -3.67
CA GLU A 246 7.71 22.09 -5.00
C GLU A 246 6.76 22.46 -6.13
N VAL A 247 5.44 22.27 -5.94
CA VAL A 247 4.45 22.64 -6.97
C VAL A 247 4.53 24.14 -7.27
N LEU A 248 4.63 24.99 -6.26
CA LEU A 248 4.72 26.44 -6.44
C LEU A 248 6.10 26.88 -6.97
N ALA A 249 7.18 26.26 -6.50
CA ALA A 249 8.53 26.55 -6.97
C ALA A 249 8.71 26.26 -8.48
N LEU A 250 7.94 25.31 -9.01
CA LEU A 250 7.89 24.96 -10.44
C LEU A 250 6.80 25.72 -11.22
N ASN A 251 6.27 26.82 -10.66
CA ASN A 251 5.20 27.63 -11.26
C ASN A 251 3.92 26.83 -11.56
N GLY A 252 3.56 25.89 -10.68
CA GLY A 252 2.33 25.11 -10.81
C GLY A 252 1.07 25.97 -10.86
N ASP A 253 1.06 27.12 -10.19
CA ASP A 253 -0.02 28.11 -10.21
C ASP A 253 -0.13 28.88 -11.54
N GLN A 254 0.86 28.71 -12.42
CA GLN A 254 0.88 29.24 -13.80
C GLN A 254 0.87 28.11 -14.85
N THR A 255 0.62 26.86 -14.44
CA THR A 255 0.67 25.70 -15.33
C THR A 255 -0.74 25.24 -15.72
N GLU A 256 -0.98 25.10 -17.02
CA GLU A 256 -2.26 24.63 -17.54
C GLU A 256 -2.59 23.22 -17.02
N GLY A 257 -3.80 23.05 -16.47
CA GLY A 257 -4.28 21.75 -16.03
C GLY A 257 -3.58 21.17 -14.81
N ILE A 258 -2.89 21.97 -13.99
CA ILE A 258 -2.28 21.51 -12.73
C ILE A 258 -3.29 20.72 -11.86
N PHE A 259 -2.84 19.64 -11.23
CA PHE A 259 -3.69 18.60 -10.58
C PHE A 259 -4.64 17.81 -11.47
N ARG A 260 -5.00 18.26 -12.68
CA ARG A 260 -5.81 17.49 -13.63
C ARG A 260 -4.95 16.60 -14.52
N VAL A 261 -3.89 17.16 -15.09
CA VAL A 261 -2.90 16.44 -15.91
C VAL A 261 -2.02 15.59 -14.97
N PRO A 262 -1.81 14.29 -15.26
CA PRO A 262 -0.89 13.47 -14.49
C PRO A 262 0.56 13.78 -14.88
N GLY A 263 1.44 13.83 -13.89
CA GLY A 263 2.88 13.84 -14.12
C GLY A 263 3.38 12.46 -14.57
N ASP A 264 4.61 12.41 -15.06
CA ASP A 264 5.22 11.14 -15.45
C ASP A 264 5.27 10.17 -14.26
N ILE A 265 4.80 8.93 -14.49
CA ILE A 265 4.63 7.95 -13.42
C ILE A 265 5.96 7.50 -12.82
N ASP A 266 7.03 7.47 -13.62
CA ASP A 266 8.34 7.06 -13.16
C ASP A 266 8.99 8.15 -12.32
N GLU A 267 8.84 9.42 -12.74
CA GLU A 267 9.26 10.57 -11.95
C GLU A 267 8.48 10.69 -10.64
N VAL A 268 7.16 10.47 -10.66
CA VAL A 268 6.32 10.47 -9.45
C VAL A 268 6.78 9.38 -8.46
N ASN A 269 7.09 8.17 -8.95
CA ASN A 269 7.59 7.09 -8.11
C ASN A 269 9.00 7.36 -7.59
N ALA A 270 9.87 7.95 -8.39
CA ALA A 270 11.21 8.36 -7.97
C ALA A 270 11.13 9.46 -6.89
N LEU A 271 10.28 10.47 -7.08
CA LEU A 271 10.03 11.52 -6.11
C LEU A 271 9.45 10.95 -4.81
N LYS A 272 8.51 10.01 -4.89
CA LYS A 272 7.96 9.30 -3.72
C LYS A 272 9.07 8.65 -2.91
N LEU A 273 9.98 7.95 -3.57
CA LEU A 273 11.10 7.27 -2.91
C LEU A 273 12.06 8.27 -2.23
N GLN A 274 12.33 9.41 -2.85
CA GLN A 274 13.14 10.47 -2.24
C GLN A 274 12.47 11.02 -0.98
N VAL A 275 11.20 11.41 -1.10
CA VAL A 275 10.41 11.95 0.01
C VAL A 275 10.39 10.95 1.14
N ASP A 276 10.04 9.69 0.89
CA ASP A 276 9.94 8.66 1.94
C ASP A 276 11.26 8.38 2.68
N GLN A 277 12.40 8.73 2.07
CA GLN A 277 13.74 8.67 2.67
C GLN A 277 14.17 9.98 3.36
N TRP A 278 13.24 10.92 3.57
CA TRP A 278 13.52 12.26 4.10
C TRP A 278 14.49 13.09 3.25
N LYS A 279 14.58 12.79 1.95
CA LYS A 279 15.38 13.58 1.01
C LYS A 279 14.54 14.72 0.47
N VAL A 280 15.12 15.92 0.50
CA VAL A 280 14.52 17.09 -0.17
C VAL A 280 14.48 16.80 -1.67
N PRO A 281 13.32 16.96 -2.33
CA PRO A 281 13.24 16.81 -3.78
C PRO A 281 14.24 17.70 -4.52
N THR A 282 14.89 17.15 -5.54
CA THR A 282 15.82 17.89 -6.41
C THR A 282 15.67 17.43 -7.85
N GLY A 283 15.92 18.32 -8.81
CA GLY A 283 15.93 17.99 -10.23
C GLY A 283 14.55 17.72 -10.82
N LEU A 284 13.50 18.34 -10.24
CA LEU A 284 12.17 18.34 -10.83
C LEU A 284 12.06 19.49 -11.84
N GLU A 285 11.47 19.22 -12.99
CA GLU A 285 11.19 20.23 -14.03
C GLU A 285 9.68 20.37 -14.27
N ASP A 286 8.93 19.27 -14.16
CA ASP A 286 7.49 19.24 -14.39
C ASP A 286 6.69 19.42 -13.07
N PRO A 287 5.89 20.50 -12.90
CA PRO A 287 5.05 20.70 -11.72
C PRO A 287 3.92 19.66 -11.58
N HIS A 288 3.55 18.93 -12.64
CA HIS A 288 2.57 17.85 -12.57
C HIS A 288 3.07 16.66 -11.74
N VAL A 289 4.39 16.47 -11.62
CA VAL A 289 5.01 15.38 -10.83
C VAL A 289 4.75 15.57 -9.33
N PRO A 290 5.20 16.65 -8.66
CA PRO A 290 4.89 16.87 -7.24
C PRO A 290 3.38 17.04 -6.99
N ALA A 291 2.62 17.63 -7.93
CA ALA A 291 1.16 17.73 -7.81
C ALA A 291 0.47 16.34 -7.82
N SER A 292 0.94 15.42 -8.67
CA SER A 292 0.44 14.05 -8.71
C SER A 292 0.80 13.26 -7.45
N LEU A 293 2.02 13.46 -6.93
CA LEU A 293 2.45 12.82 -5.70
C LEU A 293 1.70 13.37 -4.48
N LEU A 294 1.43 14.67 -4.41
CA LEU A 294 0.65 15.27 -3.33
C LEU A 294 -0.76 14.67 -3.26
N LYS A 295 -1.46 14.57 -4.40
CA LYS A 295 -2.76 13.87 -4.47
C LYS A 295 -2.64 12.41 -4.01
N LEU A 296 -1.61 11.71 -4.48
CA LEU A 296 -1.36 10.31 -4.11
C LEU A 296 -1.14 10.17 -2.60
N TRP A 297 -0.43 11.10 -1.96
CA TRP A 297 -0.18 11.08 -0.53
C TRP A 297 -1.49 11.11 0.29
N TYR A 298 -2.38 12.08 0.02
CA TYR A 298 -3.70 12.14 0.68
C TYR A 298 -4.52 10.87 0.42
N ARG A 299 -4.53 10.40 -0.84
CA ARG A 299 -5.26 9.19 -1.21
C ARG A 299 -4.73 7.94 -0.52
N GLU A 300 -3.44 7.89 -0.22
CA GLU A 300 -2.83 6.72 0.38
C GLU A 300 -2.88 6.70 1.90
N LEU A 301 -3.12 7.82 2.59
CA LEU A 301 -3.25 7.90 4.05
C LEU A 301 -4.07 6.72 4.61
N GLU A 302 -3.64 6.17 5.74
CA GLU A 302 -4.30 5.00 6.35
C GLU A 302 -5.81 5.24 6.52
N GLU A 303 -6.16 6.36 7.13
CA GLU A 303 -7.50 6.91 7.15
C GLU A 303 -7.60 8.10 6.17
N PRO A 304 -8.72 8.32 5.46
CA PRO A 304 -8.93 9.55 4.69
C PRO A 304 -8.68 10.82 5.54
N LEU A 305 -8.27 11.90 4.87
CA LEU A 305 -7.98 13.18 5.53
C LEU A 305 -9.16 13.65 6.39
N ILE A 306 -10.38 13.50 5.88
CA ILE A 306 -11.60 13.61 6.67
C ILE A 306 -11.92 12.19 7.19
N PRO A 307 -11.78 11.94 8.51
CA PRO A 307 -12.02 10.63 9.11
C PRO A 307 -13.42 10.10 8.78
N HIS A 308 -13.56 8.78 8.71
CA HIS A 308 -14.79 8.16 8.23
C HIS A 308 -16.01 8.47 9.12
N GLU A 309 -15.79 8.75 10.40
CA GLU A 309 -16.85 9.14 11.34
C GLU A 309 -17.53 10.48 10.98
N PHE A 310 -16.86 11.35 10.22
CA PHE A 310 -17.41 12.63 9.75
C PHE A 310 -17.98 12.56 8.34
N TYR A 311 -17.76 11.47 7.62
CA TYR A 311 -18.11 11.34 6.21
C TYR A 311 -19.60 11.62 5.94
N GLU A 312 -20.50 10.98 6.70
CA GLU A 312 -21.95 11.18 6.54
C GLU A 312 -22.37 12.63 6.80
N GLN A 313 -21.71 13.33 7.73
CA GLN A 313 -21.98 14.74 7.99
C GLN A 313 -21.52 15.61 6.81
N CYS A 314 -20.37 15.32 6.21
CA CYS A 314 -19.92 16.01 5.00
C CYS A 314 -20.91 15.85 3.85
N ILE A 315 -21.41 14.63 3.64
CA ILE A 315 -22.38 14.31 2.59
C ILE A 315 -23.75 14.94 2.87
N ALA A 316 -24.15 15.10 4.12
CA ALA A 316 -25.41 15.76 4.49
C ALA A 316 -25.32 17.29 4.37
N GLN A 317 -24.16 17.89 4.64
CA GLN A 317 -23.95 19.34 4.72
C GLN A 317 -23.24 19.94 3.49
N TYR A 318 -23.19 19.21 2.37
CA TYR A 318 -22.40 19.51 1.17
C TYR A 318 -22.76 20.80 0.40
N GLU A 319 -23.87 21.46 0.74
CA GLU A 319 -24.32 22.73 0.14
C GLU A 319 -24.39 23.89 1.12
N SER A 320 -24.31 23.66 2.45
CA SER A 320 -24.36 24.72 3.45
C SER A 320 -22.94 25.13 3.84
N PRO A 321 -22.49 26.36 3.52
CA PRO A 321 -21.17 26.85 3.93
C PRO A 321 -20.95 26.78 5.43
N GLU A 322 -21.91 27.27 6.22
CA GLU A 322 -21.80 27.36 7.67
C GLU A 322 -21.71 25.97 8.31
N ALA A 323 -22.56 25.03 7.86
CA ALA A 323 -22.55 23.67 8.39
C ALA A 323 -21.32 22.88 7.93
N ALA A 324 -20.86 23.07 6.69
CA ALA A 324 -19.64 22.44 6.20
C ALA A 324 -18.40 22.90 6.98
N VAL A 325 -18.30 24.21 7.25
CA VAL A 325 -17.23 24.79 8.09
C VAL A 325 -17.31 24.27 9.53
N ALA A 326 -18.52 24.12 10.09
CA ALA A 326 -18.70 23.55 11.42
C ALA A 326 -18.19 22.10 11.51
N VAL A 327 -18.40 21.28 10.46
CA VAL A 327 -17.80 19.93 10.37
C VAL A 327 -16.27 20.00 10.37
N VAL A 328 -15.66 20.94 9.63
CA VAL A 328 -14.20 21.10 9.64
C VAL A 328 -13.67 21.46 11.03
N HIS A 329 -14.39 22.31 11.77
CA HIS A 329 -14.00 22.69 13.13
C HIS A 329 -14.07 21.53 14.14
N SER A 330 -14.98 20.58 13.96
CA SER A 330 -15.10 19.41 14.84
C SER A 330 -14.08 18.30 14.54
N LEU A 331 -13.34 18.39 13.43
CA LEU A 331 -12.30 17.41 13.11
C LEU A 331 -11.19 17.35 14.17
N PRO A 332 -10.52 16.19 14.33
CA PRO A 332 -9.31 16.09 15.12
C PRO A 332 -8.28 17.14 14.70
N ARG A 333 -7.53 17.68 15.69
CA ARG A 333 -6.65 18.83 15.48
C ARG A 333 -5.72 18.69 14.28
N ILE A 334 -5.07 17.53 14.11
CA ILE A 334 -4.14 17.32 13.00
C ILE A 334 -4.86 17.26 11.65
N ASN A 335 -5.97 16.53 11.53
CA ASN A 335 -6.79 16.47 10.32
C ASN A 335 -7.29 17.85 9.91
N ARG A 336 -7.77 18.64 10.89
CA ARG A 336 -8.21 20.02 10.67
C ARG A 336 -7.09 20.90 10.11
N LEU A 337 -5.90 20.87 10.73
CA LEU A 337 -4.75 21.66 10.25
C LEU A 337 -4.34 21.25 8.84
N VAL A 338 -4.22 19.95 8.58
CA VAL A 338 -3.85 19.42 7.26
C VAL A 338 -4.89 19.79 6.20
N LEU A 339 -6.19 19.72 6.51
CA LEU A 339 -7.26 20.12 5.60
C LEU A 339 -7.26 21.64 5.37
N CYS A 340 -7.17 22.45 6.41
CA CYS A 340 -7.12 23.92 6.26
C CYS A 340 -5.91 24.36 5.43
N TYR A 341 -4.75 23.71 5.58
CA TYR A 341 -3.60 23.97 4.72
C TYR A 341 -3.88 23.59 3.26
N LEU A 342 -4.47 22.42 3.00
CA LEU A 342 -4.86 22.01 1.65
C LEU A 342 -5.83 23.03 1.03
N ILE A 343 -6.85 23.45 1.76
CA ILE A 343 -7.82 24.43 1.27
C ILE A 343 -7.16 25.77 0.99
N ARG A 344 -6.27 26.26 1.88
CA ARG A 344 -5.48 27.47 1.66
C ARG A 344 -4.65 27.38 0.39
N PHE A 345 -3.98 26.25 0.19
CA PHE A 345 -3.17 25.98 -0.98
C PHE A 345 -4.02 25.98 -2.26
N LEU A 346 -5.18 25.31 -2.27
CA LEU A 346 -6.11 25.33 -3.42
C LEU A 346 -6.68 26.72 -3.68
N GLN A 347 -6.89 27.55 -2.64
CA GLN A 347 -7.35 28.93 -2.76
C GLN A 347 -6.37 29.83 -3.53
N VAL A 348 -5.09 29.47 -3.62
CA VAL A 348 -4.12 30.15 -4.49
C VAL A 348 -4.44 29.93 -5.96
N PHE A 349 -4.77 28.70 -6.35
CA PHE A 349 -5.01 28.35 -7.77
C PHE A 349 -6.33 28.90 -8.30
N VAL A 350 -7.34 29.06 -7.43
CA VAL A 350 -8.66 29.60 -7.84
C VAL A 350 -8.71 31.13 -7.89
N GLN A 351 -7.60 31.82 -7.61
CA GLN A 351 -7.53 33.27 -7.81
C GLN A 351 -7.74 33.61 -9.30
N PRO A 352 -8.51 34.66 -9.65
CA PRO A 352 -8.86 34.96 -11.04
C PRO A 352 -7.66 35.04 -12.00
N ALA A 353 -6.54 35.59 -11.52
CA ALA A 353 -5.30 35.67 -12.30
C ALA A 353 -4.73 34.29 -12.66
N ASN A 354 -4.77 33.35 -11.71
CA ASN A 354 -4.24 31.99 -11.89
C ASN A 354 -5.20 31.12 -12.68
N VAL A 355 -6.52 31.25 -12.47
CA VAL A 355 -7.54 30.50 -13.24
C VAL A 355 -7.47 30.83 -14.74
N ALA A 356 -7.20 32.10 -15.08
CA ALA A 356 -7.07 32.53 -16.47
C ALA A 356 -5.98 31.75 -17.23
N ILE A 357 -4.93 31.29 -16.52
CA ILE A 357 -3.78 30.59 -17.09
C ILE A 357 -3.93 29.07 -16.89
N THR A 358 -4.10 28.62 -15.65
CA THR A 358 -4.19 27.19 -15.30
C THR A 358 -5.42 26.49 -15.87
N LYS A 359 -6.50 27.23 -16.15
CA LYS A 359 -7.83 26.69 -16.49
C LYS A 359 -8.43 25.80 -15.40
N MET A 360 -7.92 25.89 -14.17
CA MET A 360 -8.35 25.09 -13.03
C MET A 360 -9.20 25.94 -12.09
N ASP A 361 -10.51 26.02 -12.37
CA ASP A 361 -11.47 26.68 -11.48
C ASP A 361 -11.76 25.84 -10.21
N VAL A 362 -12.58 26.41 -9.31
CA VAL A 362 -12.99 25.77 -8.06
C VAL A 362 -13.64 24.40 -8.31
N SER A 363 -14.46 24.27 -9.35
CA SER A 363 -15.17 23.01 -9.65
C SER A 363 -14.20 21.93 -10.15
N ASN A 364 -13.24 22.32 -11.00
CA ASN A 364 -12.20 21.43 -11.51
C ASN A 364 -11.27 20.94 -10.39
N LEU A 365 -10.85 21.83 -9.49
CA LEU A 365 -10.00 21.46 -8.34
C LEU A 365 -10.76 20.59 -7.34
N ALA A 366 -12.03 20.90 -7.06
CA ALA A 366 -12.85 20.08 -6.18
C ALA A 366 -13.04 18.66 -6.75
N MET A 367 -13.29 18.54 -8.06
CA MET A 367 -13.42 17.25 -8.74
C MET A 367 -12.17 16.37 -8.60
N VAL A 368 -10.98 16.93 -8.78
CA VAL A 368 -9.73 16.16 -8.72
C VAL A 368 -9.28 15.87 -7.29
N MET A 369 -9.70 16.68 -6.30
CA MET A 369 -9.19 16.59 -4.94
C MET A 369 -10.14 15.90 -3.94
N ALA A 370 -11.45 15.95 -4.16
CA ALA A 370 -12.44 15.31 -3.28
C ALA A 370 -12.19 13.80 -3.06
N PRO A 371 -11.88 12.99 -4.09
CA PRO A 371 -11.59 11.56 -3.92
C PRO A 371 -10.31 11.26 -3.12
N ASN A 372 -9.45 12.26 -2.89
CA ASN A 372 -8.25 12.11 -2.08
C ASN A 372 -8.50 12.51 -0.61
N CYS A 373 -9.59 13.24 -0.33
CA CYS A 373 -9.91 13.73 1.02
C CYS A 373 -11.00 12.90 1.72
N LEU A 374 -11.96 12.38 0.94
CA LEU A 374 -13.13 11.61 1.37
C LEU A 374 -13.10 10.22 0.73
N ARG A 375 -13.68 9.22 1.40
CA ARG A 375 -13.78 7.86 0.89
C ARG A 375 -15.14 7.24 1.26
N CYS A 376 -16.02 7.10 0.27
CA CYS A 376 -17.25 6.32 0.40
C CYS A 376 -16.93 4.84 0.71
N ARG A 377 -17.55 4.30 1.77
CA ARG A 377 -17.43 2.86 2.15
C ARG A 377 -18.50 1.97 1.54
N SER A 378 -19.45 2.54 0.79
CA SER A 378 -20.50 1.77 0.12
C SER A 378 -19.95 1.07 -1.11
N ASP A 379 -20.34 -0.18 -1.32
CA ASP A 379 -20.08 -0.93 -2.55
C ASP A 379 -21.22 -0.80 -3.59
N ASP A 380 -22.35 -0.14 -3.26
CA ASP A 380 -23.45 0.09 -4.21
C ASP A 380 -23.04 1.20 -5.20
N PRO A 381 -22.92 0.89 -6.52
CA PRO A 381 -22.53 1.87 -7.52
C PRO A 381 -23.42 3.12 -7.55
N ARG A 382 -24.70 3.01 -7.19
CA ARG A 382 -25.63 4.15 -7.14
C ARG A 382 -25.27 5.10 -6.01
N VAL A 383 -25.00 4.54 -4.83
CA VAL A 383 -24.58 5.32 -3.65
C VAL A 383 -23.22 5.96 -3.90
N ILE A 384 -22.27 5.22 -4.48
CA ILE A 384 -20.95 5.76 -4.86
C ILE A 384 -21.10 6.94 -5.81
N PHE A 385 -21.89 6.79 -6.87
CA PHE A 385 -22.10 7.84 -7.87
C PHE A 385 -22.76 9.09 -7.27
N GLU A 386 -23.81 8.91 -6.48
CA GLU A 386 -24.49 10.03 -5.81
C GLU A 386 -23.56 10.74 -4.83
N ASN A 387 -22.85 9.99 -4.01
CA ASN A 387 -21.93 10.52 -3.01
C ASN A 387 -20.76 11.25 -3.65
N THR A 388 -20.22 10.76 -4.76
CA THR A 388 -19.13 11.44 -5.49
C THR A 388 -19.52 12.89 -5.79
N ARG A 389 -20.77 13.14 -6.25
CA ARG A 389 -21.26 14.50 -6.50
C ARG A 389 -21.29 15.36 -5.23
N LYS A 390 -21.74 14.78 -4.12
CA LYS A 390 -21.82 15.46 -2.81
C LYS A 390 -20.43 15.74 -2.24
N GLU A 391 -19.49 14.80 -2.33
CA GLU A 391 -18.08 14.98 -1.95
C GLU A 391 -17.44 16.16 -2.70
N MET A 392 -17.62 16.21 -4.03
CA MET A 392 -17.11 17.31 -4.87
C MET A 392 -17.70 18.66 -4.45
N SER A 393 -19.00 18.73 -4.20
CA SER A 393 -19.65 19.97 -3.78
C SER A 393 -19.23 20.40 -2.37
N PHE A 394 -19.10 19.46 -1.42
CA PHE A 394 -18.59 19.75 -0.08
C PHE A 394 -17.20 20.39 -0.16
N LEU A 395 -16.29 19.80 -0.95
CA LEU A 395 -14.94 20.37 -1.11
C LEU A 395 -14.96 21.72 -1.82
N ARG A 396 -15.84 21.91 -2.82
CA ARG A 396 -16.05 23.20 -3.50
C ARG A 396 -16.47 24.29 -2.50
N VAL A 397 -17.43 23.98 -1.63
CA VAL A 397 -17.90 24.89 -0.57
C VAL A 397 -16.74 25.28 0.35
N LEU A 398 -15.90 24.32 0.75
CA LEU A 398 -14.74 24.63 1.58
C LEU A 398 -13.73 25.54 0.86
N ILE A 399 -13.42 25.29 -0.42
CA ILE A 399 -12.51 26.16 -1.18
C ILE A 399 -13.03 27.60 -1.25
N GLN A 400 -14.35 27.78 -1.37
CA GLN A 400 -14.96 29.11 -1.51
C GLN A 400 -15.13 29.85 -0.18
N HIS A 401 -15.45 29.14 0.91
CA HIS A 401 -16.00 29.74 2.12
C HIS A 401 -15.20 29.48 3.39
N LEU A 402 -14.30 28.49 3.42
CA LEU A 402 -13.50 28.24 4.61
C LEU A 402 -12.46 29.35 4.75
N ASP A 403 -12.51 30.07 5.88
CA ASP A 403 -11.46 31.02 6.25
C ASP A 403 -10.19 30.25 6.62
N THR A 404 -9.14 30.51 5.86
CA THR A 404 -7.82 29.93 6.04
C THR A 404 -6.73 31.00 6.25
N SER A 405 -7.13 32.24 6.55
CA SER A 405 -6.22 33.37 6.78
C SER A 405 -5.16 33.07 7.85
N PHE A 406 -5.50 32.28 8.88
CA PHE A 406 -4.56 31.84 9.90
C PHE A 406 -3.42 30.92 9.39
N MET A 407 -3.51 30.43 8.16
CA MET A 407 -2.46 29.65 7.48
C MET A 407 -1.56 30.54 6.60
N GLU A 408 -1.73 31.85 6.62
CA GLU A 408 -0.87 32.78 5.91
C GLU A 408 0.59 32.69 6.41
N GLY A 409 1.55 32.66 5.48
CA GLY A 409 2.98 32.45 5.79
C GLY A 409 3.41 31.00 6.02
N VAL A 410 2.50 30.04 5.89
CA VAL A 410 2.79 28.59 5.99
C VAL A 410 2.95 27.93 4.61
N LEU A 411 2.52 28.61 3.54
CA LEU A 411 2.57 28.15 2.15
C LEU A 411 3.97 28.24 1.53
#